data_AF-A0A852JIQ2-F1
#
_entry.id   AF-A0A852JIQ2-F1
#
_cell.length_a   1.000
_cell.length_b   1.000
_cell.length_c   1.000
_cell.angle_alpha   90.00
_cell.angle_beta   90.00
_cell.angle_gamma   90.00
#
_symmetry.space_group_name_H-M   'P 1'
#
loop_
_entity.id
_entity.type
_entity.pdbx_description
1 polymer ?
#
loop_
_entity_poly.entity_id
_entity_poly.type
_entity_poly.pdbx_seq_one_letter_code
_entity_poly.pdbx_strand_id
1 'polypeptide(L)' 'INDVEDSYGQQWTYEQRKIVEFTCHTAFFVSIVVVQWADLIICKTRRNSVFQQGM' A
#
# COMPACT_ATOMS: atom_id res chain seq x y z
N ILE A 1 -19.88 2.17 -22.60
CA ILE A 1 -20.38 1.86 -21.25
C ILE A 1 -19.53 2.69 -20.30
N ASN A 2 -19.97 3.91 -20.01
CA ASN A 2 -19.16 4.95 -19.37
C ASN A 2 -19.55 5.20 -17.90
N ASP A 3 -20.59 4.55 -17.42
CA ASP A 3 -21.19 4.82 -16.11
C ASP A 3 -21.13 3.52 -15.31
N VAL A 4 -20.11 3.42 -14.46
CA VAL A 4 -19.97 2.32 -13.50
C VAL A 4 -20.54 2.81 -12.18
N GLU A 5 -21.55 2.09 -11.68
CA GLU A 5 -22.20 2.38 -10.40
C GLU A 5 -21.35 1.88 -9.24
N ASP A 6 -21.13 2.73 -8.23
CA ASP A 6 -20.47 2.35 -6.99
C ASP A 6 -21.46 1.79 -5.94
N SER A 7 -20.94 1.38 -4.78
CA SER A 7 -21.77 0.86 -3.68
C SER A 7 -22.71 1.89 -3.05
N TYR A 8 -22.57 3.17 -3.38
CA TYR A 8 -23.42 4.27 -2.92
C TYR A 8 -24.41 4.74 -4.01
N GLY A 9 -24.48 4.05 -5.15
CA GLY A 9 -25.36 4.40 -6.27
C GLY A 9 -24.87 5.56 -7.13
N GLN A 10 -23.60 5.98 -7.00
CA GLN A 10 -23.00 7.04 -7.81
C GLN A 10 -22.41 6.47 -9.10
N GLN A 11 -22.55 7.20 -10.20
CA GLN A 11 -22.00 6.82 -11.49
C GLN A 11 -20.62 7.46 -11.70
N TRP A 12 -19.63 6.64 -12.04
CA TRP A 12 -18.25 7.07 -12.21
C TRP A 12 -17.80 6.99 -13.67
N THR A 13 -17.33 8.12 -14.19
CA THR A 13 -16.71 8.20 -15.52
C THR A 13 -15.39 7.42 -15.56
N TYR A 14 -14.94 7.05 -16.76
CA TYR A 14 -13.69 6.30 -16.94
C TYR A 14 -12.46 7.04 -16.36
N GLU A 15 -12.32 8.34 -16.62
CA GLU A 15 -11.21 9.14 -16.12
C GLU A 15 -11.20 9.23 -14.58
N GLN A 16 -12.38 9.42 -13.96
CA GLN A 16 -12.47 9.45 -12.50
C GLN A 16 -12.05 8.12 -11.87
N ARG A 17 -12.44 6.98 -12.48
CA ARG A 17 -11.99 5.66 -12.03
C ARG A 17 -10.49 5.48 -12.18
N LYS A 18 -9.89 6.01 -13.26
CA LYS A 18 -8.44 5.96 -13.47
C LYS A 18 -7.66 6.76 -12.45
N ILE A 19 -8.15 7.91 -12.01
CA ILE A 19 -7.53 8.68 -10.91
C ILE A 19 -7.50 7.87 -9.62
N VAL A 20 -8.61 7.20 -9.28
CA VAL A 20 -8.68 6.33 -8.09
C VAL A 20 -7.72 5.15 -8.24
N GLU A 21 -7.68 4.51 -9.41
CA GLU A 21 -6.76 3.41 -9.70
C GLU A 21 -5.28 3.82 -9.53
N PHE A 22 -4.86 4.96 -10.08
CA PHE A 22 -3.50 5.46 -9.92
C PHE A 22 -3.17 5.84 -8.48
N THR A 23 -4.15 6.35 -7.75
CA THR A 23 -4.00 6.63 -6.31
C THR A 23 -3.81 5.33 -5.53
N CYS A 24 -4.57 4.28 -5.84
CA CYS A 24 -4.41 2.95 -5.26
C CYS A 24 -3.03 2.35 -5.56
N HIS A 25 -2.51 2.47 -6.78
CA HIS A 25 -1.16 2.02 -7.11
C HIS A 25 -0.09 2.73 -6.26
N THR A 26 -0.24 4.04 -6.08
CA THR A 26 0.68 4.82 -5.24
C THR A 26 0.60 4.39 -3.77
N ALA A 27 -0.61 4.22 -3.24
CA ALA A 27 -0.81 3.76 -1.87
C ALA A 27 -0.25 2.34 -1.64
N PHE A 28 -0.40 1.45 -2.62
CA PHE A 28 0.15 0.10 -2.57
C PHE A 28 1.69 0.12 -2.56
N PHE A 29 2.30 0.95 -3.42
CA PHE A 29 3.75 1.14 -3.41
C PHE A 29 4.26 1.66 -2.06
N VAL A 30 3.61 2.67 -1.48
CA VAL A 30 3.98 3.19 -0.16
C VAL A 30 3.82 2.12 0.92
N SER A 31 2.77 1.29 0.85
CA SER A 31 2.57 0.18 1.77
C SER A 31 3.72 -0.83 1.73
N ILE A 32 4.24 -1.13 0.54
CA ILE A 32 5.44 -1.97 0.38
C ILE A 32 6.62 -1.32 1.12
N VAL A 33 6.89 -0.04 0.90
CA VAL A 33 8.02 0.66 1.55
C VAL A 33 7.92 0.62 3.07
N VAL A 34 6.73 0.77 3.63
CA VAL A 34 6.49 0.69 5.09
C VAL A 34 6.79 -0.71 5.61
N VAL A 35 6.30 -1.76 4.95
CA VAL A 35 6.57 -3.15 5.37
C VAL A 35 8.06 -3.48 5.21
N GLN A 36 8.74 -2.96 4.19
CA GLN A 36 10.17 -3.15 4.02
C GLN A 36 10.99 -2.56 5.18
N TRP A 37 10.54 -1.49 5.86
CA TRP A 37 11.24 -1.01 7.06
C TRP A 37 11.21 -2.05 8.19
N ALA A 38 10.09 -2.73 8.39
CA ALA A 38 10.01 -3.82 9.36
C ALA A 38 10.86 -5.02 8.93
N ASP A 39 10.81 -5.39 7.65
CA ASP A 39 11.63 -6.47 7.08
C ASP A 39 13.14 -6.20 7.25
N LEU A 40 13.59 -4.97 7.01
CA LEU A 40 14.98 -4.55 7.23
C LEU A 40 15.41 -4.68 8.70
N ILE A 41 14.54 -4.29 9.64
CA ILE A 41 14.82 -4.40 11.08
C ILE A 41 14.96 -5.87 11.48
N ILE A 42 14.06 -6.74 10.98
CA ILE A 42 14.07 -8.17 11.31
C ILE A 42 15.27 -8.88 10.66
N CYS A 43 15.55 -8.61 9.38
CA CYS A 43 16.66 -9.19 8.65
C CYS A 43 18.03 -8.85 9.25
N LYS A 44 18.14 -7.73 9.99
CA LYS A 44 19.37 -7.34 10.70
C LYS A 44 19.79 -8.37 11.75
N THR A 45 18.84 -9.05 12.39
CA THR A 45 19.12 -10.02 13.45
C THR A 45 18.68 -11.43 13.08
N ARG A 46 19.64 -12.32 12.81
CA ARG A 46 19.35 -13.72 12.42
C ARG A 46 19.04 -14.66 13.59
N ARG A 47 19.40 -14.28 14.83
CA ARG A 47 19.20 -15.09 16.04
C ARG A 47 18.96 -14.26 17.30
N ASN A 48 19.70 -13.17 17.48
CA ASN A 48 19.56 -12.31 18.66
C ASN A 48 18.28 -11.47 18.55
N SER A 49 17.69 -11.08 19.68
CA SER A 49 16.60 -10.11 19.68
C SER A 49 17.10 -8.72 19.25
N VAL A 50 16.29 -7.95 18.51
CA VAL A 50 16.60 -6.55 18.15
C VAL A 50 16.88 -5.69 19.38
N PHE A 51 16.20 -5.95 20.51
CA PHE A 51 16.44 -5.23 21.76
C PHE A 51 17.77 -5.60 22.44
N GLN A 52 18.27 -6.81 22.19
CA GLN A 52 19.50 -7.31 22.79
C GLN A 52 20.72 -6.99 21.91
N GLN A 53 20.53 -6.96 20.59
CA GLN A 53 21.54 -6.54 19.61
C GLN A 53 21.68 -5.01 19.56
N GLY A 54 20.59 -4.28 19.84
CA GLY A 54 20.47 -2.85 19.55
C GLY A 54 20.08 -2.61 18.08
N MET A 55 19.72 -1.36 17.77
CA MET A 55 19.54 -0.93 16.37
C MET A 55 20.86 -0.86 15.62
#